data_AF-A0A7C3WS31-F1
#
_entry.id   AF-A0A7C3WS31-F1
#
_cell.length_a   1.000
_cell.length_b   1.000
_cell.length_c   1.000
_cell.angle_alpha   90.00
_cell.angle_beta   90.00
_cell.angle_gamma   90.00
#
_symmetry.space_group_name_H-M   'P 1'
#
loop_
_entity.id
_entity.type
_entity.pdbx_description
1 polymer ?
#
loop_
_entity_poly.entity_id
_entity_poly.type
_entity_poly.pdbx_seq_one_letter_code
_entity_poly.pdbx_strand_id
1 'polypeptide(L)' 'LGIRQVRVRDHNNIARIEIEDKDFYLIISLKDKIIKELKRLGYKYITLDLEGYRTGSMNEEIIKREGEK' A
#
# COMPACT_ATOMS: atom_id res chain seq x y z
N LEU A 1 2.39 -15.46 -4.89
CA LEU A 1 1.33 -14.89 -4.03
C LEU A 1 0.00 -14.74 -4.75
N GLY A 2 -0.07 -14.65 -6.09
CA GLY A 2 -1.35 -14.58 -6.79
C GLY A 2 -2.02 -13.21 -6.79
N ILE A 3 -1.45 -12.24 -6.08
CA ILE A 3 -1.86 -10.83 -6.10
C ILE A 3 -1.44 -10.21 -7.43
N ARG A 4 -2.40 -9.71 -8.20
CA ARG A 4 -2.15 -9.10 -9.52
C ARG A 4 -1.60 -7.69 -9.43
N GLN A 5 -2.06 -6.90 -8.46
CA GLN A 5 -1.61 -5.53 -8.26
C GLN A 5 -1.16 -5.35 -6.82
N VAL A 6 0.14 -5.14 -6.65
CA VAL A 6 0.76 -4.85 -5.36
C VAL A 6 1.80 -3.75 -5.55
N ARG A 7 1.77 -2.77 -4.65
CA ARG A 7 2.81 -1.75 -4.53
C ARG A 7 3.26 -1.68 -3.08
N VAL A 8 4.57 -1.66 -2.88
CA VAL A 8 5.16 -1.30 -1.59
C VAL A 8 5.75 0.08 -1.77
N ARG A 9 5.15 1.07 -1.11
CA ARG A 9 5.70 2.43 -1.08
C ARG A 9 6.67 2.56 0.08
N ASP A 10 7.82 3.13 -0.23
CA ASP A 10 8.86 3.45 0.73
C ASP A 10 8.61 4.85 1.30
N HIS A 11 8.42 4.91 2.61
CA HIS A 11 8.33 6.14 3.38
C HIS A 11 9.30 6.05 4.57
N ASN A 12 10.60 6.23 4.28
CA ASN A 12 11.70 6.13 5.23
C ASN A 12 11.78 4.73 5.88
N ASN A 13 11.21 4.59 7.08
CA ASN A 13 11.24 3.34 7.83
C ASN A 13 9.88 2.61 7.78
N ILE A 14 8.98 3.05 6.90
CA ILE A 14 7.63 2.52 6.74
C ILE A 14 7.48 1.93 5.35
N ALA A 15 7.19 0.64 5.29
CA ALA A 15 6.70 0.00 4.07
C ALA A 15 5.17 0.04 4.07
N ARG A 16 4.58 0.86 3.20
CA ARG A 16 3.13 0.91 3.00
C ARG A 16 2.73 0.03 1.83
N ILE A 17 1.91 -0.98 2.10
CA ILE A 17 1.41 -1.94 1.12
C ILE A 17 0.09 -1.40 0.54
N GLU A 18 0.02 -1.29 -0.78
CA GLU A 18 -1.19 -0.96 -1.54
C GLU A 18 -1.54 -2.16 -2.44
N ILE A 19 -2.75 -2.70 -2.28
CA ILE A 19 -3.27 -3.86 -3.02
C ILE A 19 -4.75 -3.67 -3.35
N GLU A 20 -5.31 -4.44 -4.29
CA GLU A 20 -6.76 -4.46 -4.53
C GLU A 20 -7.52 -5.03 -3.33
N ASP A 21 -8.71 -4.49 -3.04
CA ASP A 21 -9.53 -4.85 -1.87
C ASP A 21 -9.79 -6.36 -1.74
N LYS A 22 -9.99 -7.04 -2.89
CA LYS A 22 -10.22 -8.49 -2.94
C LYS A 22 -9.06 -9.31 -2.35
N ASP A 23 -7.85 -8.74 -2.31
CA ASP A 23 -6.63 -9.40 -1.85
C ASP A 23 -6.32 -9.08 -0.36
N PHE A 24 -7.14 -8.27 0.32
CA PHE A 24 -6.89 -7.87 1.72
C PHE A 24 -6.80 -9.07 2.65
N TYR A 25 -7.75 -10.01 2.52
CA TYR A 25 -7.78 -11.21 3.34
C TYR A 25 -6.50 -12.06 3.14
N LEU A 26 -6.02 -12.14 1.91
CA LEU A 26 -4.79 -12.85 1.59
C LEU A 26 -3.57 -12.20 2.27
N ILE A 27 -3.44 -10.88 2.22
CA ILE A 27 -2.36 -10.16 2.94
C ILE A 27 -2.43 -10.40 4.44
N ILE A 28 -3.63 -10.34 5.04
CA ILE A 28 -3.81 -10.58 6.48
C ILE A 28 -3.43 -12.02 6.84
N SER A 29 -3.83 -13.01 6.04
CA SER A 29 -3.47 -14.42 6.27
C SER A 29 -1.96 -14.69 6.18
N LEU A 30 -1.22 -13.84 5.47
CA LEU A 30 0.23 -13.95 5.27
C LEU A 30 1.04 -12.95 6.10
N LYS A 31 0.40 -12.25 7.05
CA LYS A 31 0.99 -11.11 7.78
C LYS A 31 2.36 -11.41 8.38
N ASP A 32 2.54 -12.59 8.99
CA ASP A 32 3.78 -12.90 9.71
C ASP A 32 4.95 -13.08 8.75
N LYS A 33 4.70 -13.70 7.59
CA LYS A 33 5.69 -13.83 6.51
C LYS A 33 6.04 -12.46 5.93
N ILE A 34 5.05 -11.62 5.69
CA ILE A 34 5.24 -10.27 5.15
C ILE A 34 6.07 -9.42 6.12
N ILE A 35 5.69 -9.41 7.41
CA ILE A 35 6.40 -8.67 8.46
C ILE A 35 7.85 -9.14 8.55
N LYS A 36 8.09 -10.45 8.59
CA LYS A 36 9.45 -11.02 8.66
C LYS A 36 10.32 -10.53 7.51
N GLU A 37 9.83 -10.64 6.27
CA GLU A 37 10.60 -10.28 5.10
C GLU A 37 10.83 -8.77 5.00
N LEU A 38 9.81 -7.94 5.26
CA LEU A 38 9.97 -6.48 5.21
C LEU A 38 10.86 -5.95 6.34
N LYS A 39 10.79 -6.53 7.55
CA LYS A 39 11.74 -6.18 8.63
C LYS A 39 13.17 -6.58 8.28
N ARG A 40 13.37 -7.71 7.60
CA ARG A 40 14.70 -8.12 7.11
C ARG A 40 15.29 -7.13 6.11
N LEU A 41 14.45 -6.40 5.38
CA LEU A 41 14.86 -5.34 4.45
C LEU A 41 15.12 -3.99 5.14
N GLY A 42 14.88 -3.86 6.45
CA GLY A 42 15.19 -2.65 7.22
C GLY A 42 13.98 -1.80 7.61
N TYR A 43 12.76 -2.16 7.19
CA TYR A 43 11.56 -1.41 7.58
C TYR A 43 11.22 -1.62 9.06
N LYS A 44 10.98 -0.51 9.77
CA LYS A 44 10.56 -0.52 11.19
C LYS A 44 9.07 -0.81 11.32
N TYR A 45 8.27 -0.23 10.42
CA TYR A 45 6.82 -0.36 10.41
C TYR A 45 6.35 -0.86 9.04
N ILE A 46 5.32 -1.70 9.07
CA ILE A 46 4.65 -2.23 7.89
C ILE A 46 3.18 -1.85 8.02
N THR A 47 2.63 -1.19 7.01
CA THR A 47 1.24 -0.74 7.00
C THR A 47 0.52 -1.27 5.77
N LEU A 48 -0.79 -1.42 5.87
CA LEU A 48 -1.68 -1.69 4.73
C LEU A 48 -2.48 -0.40 4.49
N ASP A 49 -2.46 0.10 3.26
CA ASP A 49 -3.30 1.21 2.85
C ASP A 49 -4.74 0.73 2.70
N LEU A 50 -5.65 1.27 3.52
CA LEU A 50 -7.05 0.86 3.53
C LEU A 50 -7.84 1.44 2.35
N GLU A 51 -7.31 2.46 1.67
CA GLU A 51 -7.85 2.92 0.38
C GLU A 51 -7.46 1.98 -0.77
N GLY A 52 -6.59 1.00 -0.50
CA GLY A 52 -6.17 -0.01 -1.45
C GLY A 52 -5.29 0.56 -2.59
N TYR A 53 -5.16 -0.24 -3.65
CA TYR A 53 -4.42 0.12 -4.84
C TYR A 53 -5.28 0.99 -5.76
N ARG A 54 -4.83 2.23 -6.01
CA ARG A 54 -5.54 3.20 -6.86
C ARG A 54 -4.69 3.61 -8.07
N THR A 55 -5.25 3.49 -9.27
CA THR A 55 -4.65 4.01 -10.51
C THR A 55 -5.06 5.47 -10.68
N GLY A 56 -4.12 6.42 -10.72
CA GLY A 56 -4.42 7.83 -11.02
C GLY A 56 -4.16 8.86 -9.91
N SER A 57 -3.58 8.46 -8.77
CA SER A 57 -3.26 9.39 -7.67
C SER A 57 -2.20 10.46 -7.99
N MET A 58 -1.66 10.51 -9.21
CA MET A 58 -0.89 11.67 -9.69
C MET A 58 -1.78 12.89 -9.99
N ASN A 59 -3.11 12.72 -10.12
CA ASN A 59 -4.04 13.78 -10.53
C ASN A 59 -5.17 14.10 -9.52
N GLU A 60 -5.34 13.36 -8.43
CA GLU A 60 -6.43 13.64 -7.46
C GLU A 60 -6.26 14.98 -6.73
N GLU A 61 -5.01 15.39 -6.43
CA GLU A 61 -4.76 16.71 -5.84
C GLU A 61 -4.99 17.87 -6.84
N ILE A 62 -4.87 17.62 -8.15
CA ILE A 62 -5.08 18.66 -9.18
C ILE A 62 -6.57 18.99 -9.30
N ILE A 63 -7.44 17.98 -9.30
CA ILE A 63 -8.89 18.17 -9.48
C ILE A 63 -9.52 18.91 -8.29
N LYS A 64 -9.04 18.68 -7.06
CA LYS A 64 -9.59 19.38 -5.87
C LYS A 64 -9.31 20.88 -5.86
N ARG A 65 -8.24 21.36 -6.51
CA ARG A 65 -7.86 22.79 -6.49
C ARG A 65 -8.61 23.66 -7.49
N GLU A 66 -9.24 23.06 -8.51
CA GLU A 66 -9.97 23.81 -9.54
C GLU A 66 -11.45 24.04 -9.19
N GLY A 67 -12.00 23.30 -8.21
CA GLY A 67 -13.40 23.42 -7.77
C GLY A 67 -13.68 24.38 -6.62
N GLU A 68 -12.64 25.04 -6.06
CA GLU A 68 -12.76 25.98 -4.93
C GLU A 68 -12.55 27.46 -5.36
N LYS A 69 -12.72 27.79 -6.64
CA LYS A 69 -12.72 29.19 -7.13
C LYS A 69 -14.11 29.68 -7.47
#